data_AF-A0A4S3JAN4-F1
#
_entry.id   AF-A0A4S3JAN4-F1
#
_cell.length_a   1.000
_cell.length_b   1.000
_cell.length_c   1.000
_cell.angle_alpha   90.00
_cell.angle_beta   90.00
_cell.angle_gamma   90.00
#
_symmetry.space_group_name_H-M   'P 1'
#
loop_
_entity.id
_entity.type
_entity.pdbx_description
1 polymer ?
#
loop_
_entity_poly.entity_id
_entity_poly.type
_entity_poly.pdbx_seq_one_letter_code
_entity_poly.pdbx_strand_id
1 'polypeptide(L)'
;MVKYYDSVSPDLIEWALNQSVFFVASAPRHGRHVNLSPKGLPDASFAILGPNQAAYVDATGSGNETISHLRENGRITVQTSCGFGVPLLALTIDPETNTPKPYLKDRETLGHWAGKRVAAGQLHSYQKENNNSSLDGLPGLKSAVKDSGRSLWWSQIRNWIHQYRDEIDLVKTSVLIMIFALEVARWAGLFV
;
A
#
# COMPACT_ATOMS: atom_id res chain seq x y z
N MET A 1 -4.57 1.09 -29.20
CA MET A 1 -3.57 2.03 -28.63
C MET A 1 -4.16 2.62 -27.36
N VAL A 2 -3.42 2.67 -26.26
CA VAL A 2 -3.92 3.18 -24.97
C VAL A 2 -4.00 4.71 -25.04
N LYS A 3 -5.08 5.30 -24.54
CA LYS A 3 -5.28 6.75 -24.51
C LYS A 3 -5.01 7.28 -23.11
N TYR A 4 -4.12 8.27 -23.02
CA TYR A 4 -3.83 8.98 -21.78
C TYR A 4 -4.69 10.24 -21.70
N TYR A 5 -5.09 10.61 -20.48
CA TYR A 5 -5.89 11.79 -20.20
C TYR A 5 -5.19 12.61 -19.13
N ASP A 6 -5.20 13.95 -19.28
CA ASP A 6 -4.64 14.86 -18.29
C ASP A 6 -5.52 14.99 -17.03
N SER A 7 -6.79 14.57 -17.13
CA SER A 7 -7.75 14.58 -16.02
C SER A 7 -8.88 13.58 -16.22
N VAL A 8 -9.49 13.14 -15.12
CA VAL A 8 -10.65 12.24 -15.12
C VAL A 8 -11.92 13.05 -15.42
N SER A 9 -12.65 12.71 -16.48
CA SER A 9 -13.92 13.36 -16.83
C SER A 9 -15.05 12.96 -15.87
N PRO A 10 -16.13 13.75 -15.74
CA PRO A 10 -17.28 13.39 -14.90
C PRO A 10 -17.82 11.99 -15.19
N ASP A 11 -17.97 11.61 -16.46
CA ASP A 11 -18.45 10.27 -16.85
C ASP A 11 -17.52 9.15 -16.37
N LEU A 12 -16.20 9.38 -16.42
CA LEU A 12 -15.21 8.42 -15.94
C LEU A 12 -15.19 8.33 -14.42
N ILE A 13 -15.44 9.45 -13.72
CA ILE A 13 -15.59 9.49 -12.27
C ILE A 13 -16.80 8.64 -11.85
N GLU A 14 -17.95 8.89 -12.46
CA GLU A 14 -19.19 8.14 -12.19
C GLU A 14 -18.99 6.65 -12.46
N TRP A 15 -18.41 6.31 -13.61
CA TRP A 15 -18.10 4.92 -13.95
C TRP A 15 -17.14 4.26 -12.96
N ALA A 16 -16.09 4.97 -12.54
CA ALA A 16 -15.08 4.47 -11.61
C ALA A 16 -15.67 4.21 -10.21
N LEU A 17 -16.52 5.11 -9.71
CA LEU A 17 -17.14 4.98 -8.39
C LEU A 17 -18.22 3.89 -8.35
N ASN A 18 -18.84 3.57 -9.49
CA ASN A 18 -19.81 2.47 -9.58
C ASN A 18 -19.17 1.05 -9.58
N GLN A 19 -17.84 0.94 -9.52
CA GLN A 19 -17.18 -0.37 -9.47
C GLN A 19 -17.27 -0.98 -8.07
N SER A 20 -17.48 -2.29 -7.95
CA SER A 20 -17.61 -2.95 -6.64
C SER A 20 -16.29 -3.11 -5.87
N VAL A 21 -15.16 -2.99 -6.58
CA VAL A 21 -13.81 -3.14 -6.04
C VAL A 21 -12.85 -2.26 -6.83
N PHE A 22 -11.86 -1.72 -6.13
CA PHE A 22 -10.69 -1.09 -6.72
C PHE A 22 -9.42 -1.72 -6.18
N PHE A 23 -8.32 -1.55 -6.88
CA PHE A 23 -7.02 -2.08 -6.55
C PHE A 23 -6.08 -0.93 -6.25
N VAL A 24 -5.31 -1.11 -5.18
CA VAL A 24 -4.20 -0.24 -4.83
C VAL A 24 -2.91 -0.99 -5.08
N ALA A 25 -2.09 -0.46 -5.97
CA ALA A 25 -0.75 -0.95 -6.23
C ALA A 25 0.30 0.00 -5.66
N SER A 26 1.31 -0.55 -5.00
CA SER A 26 2.47 0.18 -4.52
C SER A 26 3.72 -0.68 -4.60
N ALA A 27 4.88 -0.04 -4.71
CA ALA A 27 6.16 -0.72 -4.71
C ALA A 27 7.20 0.13 -3.97
N PRO A 28 8.17 -0.51 -3.29
CA PRO A 28 9.29 0.20 -2.69
C PRO A 28 10.21 0.74 -3.80
N ARG A 29 11.08 1.69 -3.45
CA ARG A 29 12.13 2.19 -4.33
C ARG A 29 13.21 1.12 -4.51
N HIS A 30 13.52 0.41 -3.44
CA HIS A 30 14.47 -0.70 -3.42
C HIS A 30 13.87 -1.91 -2.68
N GLY A 31 13.24 -2.81 -3.43
CA GLY A 31 12.68 -4.04 -2.87
C GLY A 31 12.30 -5.04 -3.96
N ARG A 32 11.81 -6.21 -3.55
CA ARG A 32 11.50 -7.32 -4.47
C ARG A 32 10.01 -7.47 -4.72
N HIS A 33 9.17 -6.87 -3.88
CA HIS A 33 7.74 -7.12 -3.89
C HIS A 33 6.96 -5.92 -4.42
N VAL A 34 6.08 -6.18 -5.37
CA VAL A 34 5.00 -5.26 -5.71
C VAL A 34 3.79 -5.66 -4.88
N ASN A 35 3.25 -4.71 -4.14
CA ASN A 35 2.01 -4.92 -3.42
C ASN A 35 0.83 -4.57 -4.33
N LEU A 36 -0.15 -5.48 -4.40
CA LEU A 36 -1.42 -5.27 -5.07
C LEU A 36 -2.55 -5.67 -4.12
N SER A 37 -3.28 -4.68 -3.64
CA SER A 37 -4.30 -4.85 -2.61
C SER A 37 -5.70 -4.59 -3.18
N PRO A 38 -6.60 -5.59 -3.23
CA PRO A 38 -8.00 -5.35 -3.53
C PRO A 38 -8.67 -4.62 -2.35
N LYS A 39 -9.48 -3.61 -2.68
CA LYS A 39 -10.21 -2.76 -1.74
C LYS A 39 -11.69 -2.78 -2.11
N GLY A 40 -12.50 -3.29 -1.18
CA GLY A 40 -13.96 -3.29 -1.29
C GLY A 40 -14.58 -2.06 -0.63
N LEU A 41 -15.91 -1.96 -0.70
CA LEU A 41 -16.69 -0.82 -0.18
C LEU A 41 -16.14 0.53 -0.71
N PRO A 42 -16.09 0.73 -2.04
CA PRO A 42 -15.56 1.97 -2.63
C PRO A 42 -16.28 3.21 -2.10
N ASP A 43 -17.60 3.16 -1.96
CA ASP A 43 -18.41 4.27 -1.43
C ASP A 43 -17.97 4.76 -0.04
N ALA A 44 -17.37 3.88 0.77
CA ALA A 44 -16.89 4.21 2.11
C ALA A 44 -15.37 4.44 2.19
N SER A 45 -14.61 4.05 1.16
CA SER A 45 -13.15 3.96 1.24
C SER A 45 -12.41 4.63 0.08
N PHE A 46 -13.10 5.12 -0.94
CA PHE A 46 -12.53 5.82 -2.09
C PHE A 46 -13.42 7.00 -2.51
N ALA A 47 -12.81 8.15 -2.77
CA ALA A 47 -13.49 9.34 -3.24
C ALA A 47 -12.64 10.05 -4.28
N ILE A 48 -13.25 10.53 -5.35
CA ILE A 48 -12.62 11.44 -6.31
C ILE A 48 -13.07 12.86 -5.93
N LEU A 49 -12.13 13.65 -5.44
CA LEU A 49 -12.37 15.00 -4.90
C LEU A 49 -12.37 16.07 -6.00
N GLY A 50 -11.79 15.76 -7.15
CA GLY A 50 -11.76 16.61 -8.34
C GLY A 50 -11.10 15.89 -9.53
N PRO A 51 -10.98 16.55 -10.69
CA PRO A 51 -10.51 15.91 -11.93
C PRO A 51 -9.12 15.28 -11.84
N ASN A 52 -8.28 15.75 -10.90
CA ASN A 52 -6.90 15.31 -10.66
C ASN A 52 -6.61 14.99 -9.19
N GLN A 53 -7.66 14.76 -8.38
CA GLN A 53 -7.51 14.53 -6.95
C GLN A 53 -8.44 13.42 -6.49
N ALA A 54 -7.88 12.45 -5.78
CA ALA A 54 -8.62 11.37 -5.16
C ALA A 54 -8.08 11.12 -3.75
N ALA A 55 -8.94 10.60 -2.88
CA ALA A 55 -8.62 10.16 -1.55
C ALA A 55 -9.08 8.71 -1.38
N TYR A 56 -8.31 7.93 -0.63
CA TYR A 56 -8.74 6.60 -0.22
C TYR A 56 -8.36 6.37 1.24
N VAL A 57 -9.16 5.57 1.94
CA VAL A 57 -8.95 5.21 3.34
C VAL A 57 -8.22 3.87 3.40
N ASP A 58 -6.99 3.88 3.89
CA ASP A 58 -6.22 2.66 4.11
C ASP A 58 -6.57 2.03 5.46
N ALA A 59 -7.58 1.16 5.47
CA ALA A 59 -7.93 0.39 6.65
C ALA A 59 -6.83 -0.64 6.99
N THR A 60 -6.59 -0.86 8.28
CA THR A 60 -5.60 -1.85 8.75
C THR A 60 -6.09 -3.27 8.46
N GLY A 61 -5.42 -3.97 7.55
CA GLY A 61 -5.64 -5.38 7.22
C GLY A 61 -4.43 -6.25 7.53
N SER A 62 -4.29 -7.38 6.83
CA SER A 62 -3.23 -8.38 7.02
C SER A 62 -1.83 -7.96 6.58
N GLY A 63 -1.61 -6.67 6.32
CA GLY A 63 -0.33 -6.13 5.88
C GLY A 63 -0.29 -4.61 5.98
N ASN A 64 0.90 -4.07 5.78
CA ASN A 64 1.24 -2.65 5.87
C ASN A 64 2.06 -2.16 4.66
N GLU A 65 2.12 -2.95 3.59
CA GLU A 65 2.94 -2.67 2.41
C GLU A 65 2.66 -1.28 1.81
N THR A 66 1.38 -0.95 1.60
CA THR A 66 0.98 0.33 1.02
C THR A 66 1.51 1.53 1.80
N ILE A 67 1.27 1.57 3.11
CA ILE A 67 1.73 2.67 3.96
C ILE A 67 3.26 2.70 4.08
N SER A 68 3.92 1.55 4.06
CA SER A 68 5.39 1.47 4.08
C SER A 68 6.01 2.06 2.81
N HIS A 69 5.50 1.68 1.62
CA HIS A 69 5.96 2.23 0.34
C HIS A 69 5.68 3.73 0.21
N LEU A 70 4.49 4.17 0.61
CA LEU A 70 4.11 5.59 0.57
C LEU A 70 5.01 6.46 1.46
N ARG A 71 5.44 5.96 2.62
CA ARG A 71 6.35 6.71 3.49
C ARG A 71 7.77 6.78 2.98
N GLU A 72 8.17 5.82 2.15
CA GLU A 72 9.49 5.81 1.53
C GLU A 72 9.51 6.71 0.29
N ASN A 73 8.55 6.56 -0.62
CA ASN A 73 8.62 7.19 -1.94
C ASN A 73 7.35 7.94 -2.39
N GLY A 74 6.24 7.85 -1.65
CA GLY A 74 5.01 8.58 -1.94
C GLY A 74 4.25 8.14 -3.20
N ARG A 75 4.64 7.04 -3.85
CA ARG A 75 4.02 6.58 -5.11
C ARG A 75 2.97 5.51 -4.87
N ILE A 76 1.86 5.64 -5.58
CA ILE A 76 0.72 4.73 -5.54
C ILE A 76 -0.02 4.79 -6.87
N THR A 77 -0.55 3.65 -7.29
CA THR A 77 -1.48 3.57 -8.41
C THR A 77 -2.81 3.02 -7.91
N VAL A 78 -3.89 3.69 -8.29
CA VAL A 78 -5.26 3.21 -8.07
C VAL A 78 -5.82 2.77 -9.40
N GLN A 79 -6.42 1.59 -9.42
CA GLN A 79 -7.07 1.03 -10.60
C GLN A 79 -8.43 0.48 -10.22
N THR A 80 -9.48 0.89 -10.95
CA THR A 80 -10.80 0.28 -10.79
C THR A 80 -10.90 -1.03 -11.58
N SER A 81 -11.80 -1.93 -11.16
CA SER A 81 -12.03 -3.19 -11.89
C SER A 81 -12.55 -2.95 -13.31
N CYS A 82 -12.11 -3.76 -14.27
CA CYS A 82 -12.71 -3.79 -15.60
C CYS A 82 -13.95 -4.70 -15.58
N GLY A 83 -15.02 -4.21 -14.97
CA GLY A 83 -16.30 -4.90 -14.90
C GLY A 83 -16.89 -4.89 -13.50
N PHE A 84 -18.22 -4.82 -13.47
CA PHE A 84 -19.01 -4.97 -12.27
C PHE A 84 -18.75 -6.35 -11.66
N GLY A 85 -18.62 -6.43 -10.34
CA GLY A 85 -18.43 -7.71 -9.66
C GLY A 85 -19.55 -8.68 -10.02
N VAL A 86 -19.29 -9.99 -9.95
CA VAL A 86 -20.34 -11.01 -10.04
C VAL A 86 -20.89 -11.22 -8.63
N PRO A 87 -22.00 -10.56 -8.26
CA PRO A 87 -22.56 -10.71 -6.92
C PRO A 87 -23.08 -12.13 -6.72
N LEU A 88 -23.11 -12.61 -5.47
CA LEU A 88 -23.88 -13.81 -5.17
C LEU A 88 -25.37 -13.43 -5.27
N LEU A 89 -26.09 -14.09 -6.17
CA LEU A 89 -27.54 -13.97 -6.22
C LEU A 89 -28.14 -14.85 -5.14
N ALA A 90 -28.87 -14.25 -4.21
CA ALA A 90 -29.66 -14.97 -3.21
C ALA A 90 -31.14 -14.58 -3.34
N LEU A 91 -32.02 -15.44 -2.85
CA LEU A 91 -33.46 -15.15 -2.77
C LEU A 91 -33.79 -14.71 -1.35
N THR A 92 -34.50 -13.60 -1.23
CA THR A 92 -35.18 -13.20 0.01
C THR A 92 -36.68 -13.27 -0.21
N ILE A 93 -37.49 -13.35 0.85
CA ILE A 93 -38.95 -13.29 0.73
C ILE A 93 -39.37 -11.83 0.79
N ASP A 94 -40.14 -11.38 -0.21
CA ASP A 94 -40.74 -10.06 -0.19
C ASP A 94 -41.83 -10.00 0.90
N PRO A 95 -41.74 -9.08 1.87
CA PRO A 95 -42.66 -9.04 3.01
C PRO A 95 -44.10 -8.66 2.64
N GLU A 96 -44.33 -8.03 1.47
CA GLU A 96 -45.67 -7.64 1.03
C GLU A 96 -46.32 -8.71 0.17
N THR A 97 -45.55 -9.34 -0.72
CA THR A 97 -46.09 -10.29 -1.71
C THR A 97 -45.87 -11.74 -1.35
N ASN A 98 -45.05 -12.03 -0.33
CA ASN A 98 -44.64 -13.38 0.09
C ASN A 98 -44.03 -14.22 -1.05
N THR A 99 -43.45 -13.56 -2.05
CA THR A 99 -42.79 -14.20 -3.20
C THR A 99 -41.26 -14.12 -3.08
N PRO A 100 -40.51 -15.07 -3.69
CA PRO A 100 -39.05 -14.97 -3.74
C PRO A 100 -38.59 -13.79 -4.60
N LYS A 101 -37.84 -12.87 -4.00
CA LYS A 101 -37.21 -11.73 -4.66
C LYS A 101 -35.69 -11.91 -4.68
N PRO A 102 -35.04 -11.83 -5.85
CA PRO A 102 -33.59 -11.90 -5.92
C PRO A 102 -32.95 -10.63 -5.33
N TYR A 103 -31.84 -10.80 -4.61
CA TYR A 103 -31.00 -9.72 -4.14
C TYR A 103 -29.51 -10.11 -4.21
N LEU A 104 -28.65 -9.10 -4.18
CA LEU A 104 -27.20 -9.30 -4.16
C LEU A 104 -26.75 -9.54 -2.72
N LYS A 105 -26.19 -10.73 -2.46
CA LYS A 105 -25.69 -11.11 -1.13
C LYS A 105 -24.18 -10.91 -1.05
N ASP A 106 -23.75 -10.13 -0.05
CA ASP A 106 -22.34 -9.99 0.28
C ASP A 106 -21.77 -11.24 0.96
N ARG A 107 -20.46 -11.45 0.81
CA ARG A 107 -19.76 -12.53 1.50
C ARG A 107 -19.46 -12.13 2.94
N GLU A 108 -19.89 -12.96 3.88
CA GLU A 108 -19.71 -12.72 5.32
C GLU A 108 -18.29 -13.03 5.83
N THR A 109 -17.39 -13.54 4.98
CA THR A 109 -16.08 -14.07 5.40
C THR A 109 -15.20 -13.04 6.13
N LEU A 110 -15.08 -11.82 5.59
CA LEU A 110 -14.22 -10.78 6.19
C LEU A 110 -14.81 -10.26 7.50
N GLY A 111 -16.12 -9.99 7.52
CA GLY A 111 -16.83 -9.54 8.71
C GLY A 111 -16.79 -10.58 9.83
N HIS A 112 -16.97 -11.86 9.48
CA HIS A 112 -16.87 -12.96 10.43
C HIS A 112 -15.44 -13.13 10.99
N TRP A 113 -14.41 -13.05 10.15
CA TRP A 113 -13.02 -13.09 10.62
C TRP A 113 -12.71 -11.91 11.55
N ALA A 114 -13.09 -10.70 11.16
CA ALA A 114 -12.87 -9.50 11.96
C ALA A 114 -13.62 -9.58 13.29
N GLY A 115 -14.89 -9.98 13.27
CA GLY A 115 -15.72 -10.20 14.45
C GLY A 115 -15.10 -11.24 15.41
N LYS A 116 -14.58 -12.36 14.88
CA LYS A 116 -13.89 -13.37 15.69
C LYS A 116 -12.63 -12.82 16.36
N ARG A 117 -11.83 -12.02 15.65
CA ARG A 117 -10.61 -11.39 16.20
C ARG A 117 -10.93 -10.34 17.26
N VAL A 118 -11.98 -9.54 17.03
CA VAL A 118 -12.47 -8.54 17.98
C VAL A 118 -13.01 -9.23 19.24
N ALA A 119 -13.87 -10.23 19.10
CA ALA A 119 -14.41 -10.99 20.23
C ALA A 119 -13.32 -11.68 21.06
N ALA A 120 -12.24 -12.12 20.41
CA ALA A 120 -11.08 -12.70 21.09
C ALA A 120 -10.13 -11.65 21.72
N GLY A 121 -10.35 -10.35 21.50
CA GLY A 121 -9.43 -9.29 21.96
C GLY A 121 -8.06 -9.31 21.27
N GLN A 122 -7.93 -9.99 20.14
CA GLN A 122 -6.65 -10.27 19.47
C GLN A 122 -6.30 -9.27 18.37
N LEU A 123 -7.14 -8.25 18.14
CA LEU A 123 -6.93 -7.32 17.03
C LEU A 123 -5.63 -6.50 17.21
N HIS A 124 -5.37 -6.05 18.43
CA HIS A 124 -4.18 -5.24 18.71
C HIS A 124 -2.88 -6.06 18.63
N SER A 125 -2.88 -7.28 19.18
CA SER A 125 -1.72 -8.19 19.04
C SER A 125 -1.46 -8.54 17.58
N TYR A 126 -2.53 -8.80 16.81
CA TYR A 126 -2.43 -9.03 15.38
C TYR A 126 -1.78 -7.85 14.65
N GLN A 127 -2.22 -6.61 14.92
CA GLN A 127 -1.64 -5.42 14.31
C GLN A 127 -0.16 -5.22 14.70
N LYS A 128 0.16 -5.42 15.97
CA LYS A 128 1.54 -5.36 16.48
C LYS A 128 2.46 -6.33 15.76
N GLU A 129 1.99 -7.54 15.47
CA GLU A 129 2.77 -8.58 14.80
C GLU A 129 2.87 -8.36 13.28
N ASN A 130 1.74 -8.08 12.63
CA ASN A 130 1.62 -8.12 11.17
C ASN A 130 1.76 -6.75 10.49
N ASN A 131 1.69 -5.65 11.25
CA ASN A 131 1.73 -4.30 10.69
C ASN A 131 2.94 -3.48 11.16
N ASN A 132 3.94 -4.09 11.83
CA ASN A 132 5.14 -3.37 12.27
C ASN A 132 6.23 -3.17 11.19
N SER A 133 6.33 -4.04 10.18
CA SER A 133 7.27 -3.90 9.05
C SER A 133 6.71 -4.53 7.78
N SER A 134 7.14 -4.05 6.62
CA SER A 134 6.81 -4.66 5.33
C SER A 134 7.65 -5.92 5.07
N LEU A 135 7.28 -6.68 4.03
CA LEU A 135 8.02 -7.85 3.54
C LEU A 135 9.44 -7.50 3.08
N ASP A 136 9.62 -6.29 2.54
CA ASP A 136 10.93 -5.74 2.14
C ASP A 136 11.67 -5.03 3.29
N GLY A 137 11.14 -5.10 4.53
CA GLY A 137 11.82 -4.60 5.73
C GLY A 137 11.64 -3.11 6.03
N LEU A 138 10.77 -2.42 5.28
CA LEU A 138 10.42 -1.03 5.52
C LEU A 138 9.56 -0.90 6.79
N PRO A 139 9.61 0.24 7.49
CA PRO A 139 8.81 0.44 8.68
C PRO A 139 7.31 0.49 8.37
N GLY A 140 6.54 -0.24 9.16
CA GLY A 140 5.09 -0.33 9.07
C GLY A 140 4.34 0.80 9.75
N LEU A 141 3.16 0.48 10.31
CA LEU A 141 2.34 1.42 11.05
C LEU A 141 3.08 1.90 12.32
N LYS A 142 3.04 3.22 12.61
CA LYS A 142 3.82 3.80 13.73
C LYS A 142 3.35 3.25 15.08
N SER A 143 2.05 3.07 15.27
CA SER A 143 1.50 2.44 16.48
C SER A 143 2.03 1.02 16.62
N ALA A 144 1.88 0.18 15.59
CA ALA A 144 2.37 -1.20 15.61
C ALA A 144 3.89 -1.29 15.87
N VAL A 145 4.70 -0.41 15.28
CA VAL A 145 6.15 -0.34 15.57
C VAL A 145 6.40 -0.01 17.03
N LYS A 146 5.72 1.01 17.58
CA LYS A 146 5.85 1.41 18.99
C LYS A 146 5.42 0.27 19.92
N ASP A 147 4.29 -0.37 19.64
CA ASP A 147 3.72 -1.45 20.45
C ASP A 147 4.56 -2.73 20.38
N SER A 148 5.34 -2.90 19.29
CA SER A 148 6.35 -3.96 19.16
C SER A 148 7.60 -3.74 20.02
N GLY A 149 7.73 -2.61 20.71
CA GLY A 149 8.90 -2.24 21.52
C GLY A 149 10.09 -1.77 20.68
N ARG A 150 9.90 -1.57 19.36
CA ARG A 150 10.93 -1.05 18.47
C ARG A 150 10.98 0.47 18.54
N SER A 151 12.18 1.03 18.44
CA SER A 151 12.36 2.48 18.35
C SER A 151 11.90 3.00 16.98
N LEU A 152 10.98 3.98 17.01
CA LEU A 152 10.55 4.70 15.82
C LEU A 152 11.72 5.46 15.18
N TRP A 153 12.61 6.03 15.99
CA TRP A 153 13.76 6.79 15.51
C TRP A 153 14.72 5.92 14.69
N TRP A 154 15.09 4.74 15.20
CA TRP A 154 15.92 3.79 14.46
C TRP A 154 15.24 3.29 13.19
N SER A 155 13.91 3.12 13.22
CA SER A 155 13.12 2.72 12.06
C SER A 155 13.10 3.80 10.97
N GLN A 156 13.04 5.07 11.37
CA GLN A 156 13.13 6.22 10.46
C GLN A 156 14.53 6.36 9.84
N ILE A 157 15.59 6.19 10.64
CA ILE A 157 16.96 6.20 10.11
C ILE A 157 17.15 5.09 9.09
N ARG A 158 16.69 3.88 9.38
CA ARG A 158 16.79 2.76 8.44
C ARG A 158 16.09 3.10 7.13
N ASN A 159 14.87 3.65 7.19
CA ASN A 159 14.13 4.09 6.02
C ASN A 159 14.87 5.18 5.22
N TRP A 160 15.49 6.14 5.91
CA TRP A 160 16.32 7.16 5.27
C TRP A 160 17.51 6.52 4.54
N ILE A 161 18.22 5.58 5.18
CA ILE A 161 19.32 4.86 4.53
C ILE A 161 18.83 4.08 3.29
N HIS A 162 17.65 3.45 3.36
CA HIS A 162 17.05 2.79 2.20
C HIS A 162 16.74 3.79 1.07
N GLN A 163 16.10 4.90 1.40
CA GLN A 163 15.73 5.94 0.44
C GLN A 163 16.94 6.53 -0.30
N TYR A 164 18.05 6.74 0.41
CA TYR A 164 19.27 7.34 -0.12
C TYR A 164 20.35 6.31 -0.47
N ARG A 165 19.98 5.04 -0.65
CA ARG A 165 20.95 3.96 -0.88
C ARG A 165 21.84 4.24 -2.09
N ASP A 166 21.27 4.67 -3.20
CA ASP A 166 22.03 4.89 -4.45
C ASP A 166 23.01 6.06 -4.29
N GLU A 167 22.58 7.13 -3.62
CA GLU A 167 23.37 8.30 -3.32
C GLU A 167 24.52 7.95 -2.35
N ILE A 168 24.25 7.14 -1.35
CA ILE A 168 25.25 6.61 -0.41
C ILE A 168 26.26 5.72 -1.14
N ASP A 169 25.80 4.83 -2.02
CA ASP A 169 26.66 3.92 -2.79
C ASP A 169 27.51 4.70 -3.80
N LEU A 170 26.98 5.77 -4.40
CA LEU A 170 27.73 6.70 -5.25
C LEU A 170 28.85 7.41 -4.47
N VAL A 171 28.55 7.93 -3.28
CA VAL A 171 29.56 8.59 -2.43
C VAL A 171 30.64 7.59 -2.02
N LYS A 172 30.25 6.38 -1.57
CA LYS A 172 31.20 5.32 -1.19
C LYS A 172 32.13 4.94 -2.34
N THR A 173 31.57 4.67 -3.52
CA THR A 173 32.35 4.31 -4.71
C THR A 173 33.27 5.44 -5.15
N SER A 174 32.80 6.70 -5.12
CA SER A 174 33.62 7.87 -5.45
C SER A 174 34.81 8.04 -4.50
N VAL A 175 34.59 7.87 -3.19
CA VAL A 175 35.67 7.93 -2.18
C VAL A 175 36.68 6.80 -2.38
N LEU A 176 36.22 5.58 -2.67
CA LEU A 176 37.11 4.45 -2.93
C LEU A 176 37.97 4.66 -4.18
N ILE A 177 37.37 5.17 -5.26
CA ILE A 177 38.10 5.52 -6.49
C ILE A 177 39.13 6.62 -6.22
N MET A 178 38.77 7.64 -5.43
CA MET A 178 39.70 8.71 -5.04
C MET A 178 40.88 8.18 -4.23
N ILE A 179 40.64 7.36 -3.20
CA ILE A 179 41.70 6.75 -2.39
C ILE A 179 42.61 5.90 -3.28
N PHE A 180 42.04 5.07 -4.15
CA PHE A 180 42.79 4.26 -5.08
C PHE A 180 43.67 5.12 -6.02
N ALA A 181 43.12 6.19 -6.57
CA ALA A 181 43.87 7.12 -7.43
C ALA A 181 45.02 7.81 -6.67
N LEU A 182 44.80 8.21 -5.41
CA LEU A 182 45.85 8.80 -4.57
C LEU A 182 46.98 7.82 -4.28
N GLU A 183 46.65 6.56 -3.98
CA GLU A 183 47.66 5.50 -3.76
C GLU A 183 48.47 5.20 -5.03
N VAL A 184 47.81 5.16 -6.20
CA VAL A 184 48.49 5.01 -7.49
C VAL A 184 49.42 6.20 -7.77
N ALA A 185 48.96 7.42 -7.50
CA ALA A 185 49.78 8.62 -7.70
C ALA A 185 50.98 8.67 -6.74
N ARG A 186 50.80 8.24 -5.48
CA ARG A 186 51.90 8.08 -4.50
C ARG A 186 52.90 7.03 -4.96
N TRP A 187 52.42 5.87 -5.43
CA TRP A 187 53.29 4.81 -5.98
C TRP A 187 54.06 5.28 -7.23
N ALA A 188 53.43 6.10 -8.07
CA ALA A 188 54.04 6.69 -9.26
C ALA A 188 55.00 7.86 -8.94
N GLY A 189 55.16 8.25 -7.67
CA GLY A 189 56.06 9.34 -7.25
C GLY A 189 55.58 10.74 -7.61
N LEU A 190 54.27 10.94 -7.86
CA LEU A 190 53.68 12.25 -8.16
C LEU A 190 53.49 13.12 -6.90
N PHE A 191 53.61 12.53 -5.72
CA PHE A 191 53.55 13.19 -4.42
C PHE A 191 54.64 12.58 -3.51
N VAL A 192 55.33 13.42 -2.73
CA VAL A 192 56.32 13.01 -1.69
C VAL A 192 55.58 12.60 -0.42
#